data_AF-A0A1L8TP77-F1
#
_entry.id   AF-A0A1L8TP77-F1
#
_cell.length_a   1.000
_cell.length_b   1.000
_cell.length_c   1.000
_cell.angle_alpha   90.00
_cell.angle_beta   90.00
_cell.angle_gamma   90.00
#
_symmetry.space_group_name_H-M   'P 1'
#
loop_
_entity.id
_entity.type
_entity.pdbx_description
1 polymer ?
#
loop_
_entity_poly.entity_id
_entity_poly.type
_entity_poly.pdbx_seq_one_letter_code
_entity_poly.pdbx_strand_id
1 'polypeptide(L)'
;MNYGEKLRKTGLSLLEGPGNDLVAASNLASADCQLVLFTTGRGTPFGSYVPTMKVATNNEIFQAKPHWMDFNAGRLLNEDKERVLTDFIAKIIAVASGEETRNEENNFREIAIFKNGVTL
;
A
#
# COMPACT_ATOMS: atom_id res chain seq x y z
N MET A 1 5.52 17.23 5.30
CA MET A 1 5.50 16.64 6.65
C MET A 1 6.79 15.87 6.79
N ASN A 2 7.46 16.03 7.92
CA ASN A 2 8.69 15.31 8.22
C ASN A 2 8.36 13.89 8.73
N TYR A 3 9.35 13.00 8.69
CA TYR A 3 9.24 11.66 9.25
C TYR A 3 8.77 11.68 10.72
N GLY A 4 7.76 10.88 11.05
CA GLY A 4 7.19 10.80 12.39
C GLY A 4 6.16 11.90 12.73
N GLU A 5 5.88 12.84 11.83
CA GLU A 5 4.80 13.80 12.00
C GLU A 5 3.44 13.18 11.66
N LYS A 6 2.40 13.56 12.43
CA LYS A 6 1.01 13.17 12.20
C LYS A 6 0.28 14.15 11.28
N LEU A 7 -0.69 13.66 10.52
CA LEU A 7 -1.51 14.49 9.64
C LEU A 7 -2.23 15.60 10.45
N ARG A 8 -2.33 16.80 9.85
CA ARG A 8 -2.96 17.98 10.49
C ARG A 8 -3.98 18.70 9.62
N LYS A 9 -3.95 18.46 8.30
CA LYS A 9 -4.80 19.14 7.32
C LYS A 9 -5.38 18.11 6.37
N THR A 10 -6.61 18.35 5.91
CA THR A 10 -7.25 17.54 4.88
C THR A 10 -6.70 17.88 3.50
N GLY A 11 -6.81 16.93 2.57
CA GLY A 11 -6.30 17.06 1.20
C GLY A 11 -4.94 16.39 1.01
N LEU A 12 -4.22 16.77 -0.04
CA LEU A 12 -2.92 16.19 -0.35
C LEU A 12 -1.86 16.67 0.63
N SER A 13 -1.22 15.73 1.32
CA SER A 13 -0.05 15.97 2.17
C SER A 13 1.13 15.15 1.67
N LEU A 14 2.31 15.77 1.58
CA LEU A 14 3.55 15.10 1.25
C LEU A 14 4.30 14.73 2.53
N LEU A 15 4.57 13.45 2.73
CA LEU A 15 5.33 12.92 3.87
C LEU A 15 6.72 12.50 3.40
N GLU A 16 7.74 13.09 3.99
CA GLU A 16 9.13 12.72 3.75
C GLU A 16 9.50 11.48 4.58
N GLY A 17 10.22 10.55 3.96
CA GLY A 17 10.74 9.37 4.63
C GLY A 17 11.67 8.54 3.74
N PRO A 18 12.33 7.51 4.31
CA PRO A 18 13.22 6.63 3.56
C PRO A 18 12.47 5.82 2.50
N GLY A 19 13.16 5.51 1.40
CA GLY A 19 12.59 4.71 0.29
C GLY A 19 12.50 3.20 0.55
N ASN A 20 12.81 2.71 1.76
CA ASN A 20 12.60 1.30 2.09
C ASN A 20 11.10 1.04 2.28
N ASP A 21 10.58 0.04 1.58
CA ASP A 21 9.15 -0.29 1.52
C ASP A 21 8.45 -0.35 2.88
N LEU A 22 8.97 -1.15 3.82
CA LEU A 22 8.32 -1.38 5.11
C LEU A 22 8.46 -0.16 6.03
N VAL A 23 9.59 0.54 5.96
CA VAL A 23 9.79 1.80 6.70
C VAL A 23 8.84 2.88 6.20
N ALA A 24 8.68 3.02 4.88
CA ALA A 24 7.78 3.98 4.27
C ALA A 24 6.31 3.68 4.64
N ALA A 25 5.89 2.41 4.54
CA ALA A 25 4.54 1.99 4.92
C ALA A 25 4.27 2.18 6.43
N SER A 26 5.25 1.89 7.29
CA SER A 26 5.15 2.13 8.73
C SER A 26 5.06 3.62 9.06
N ASN A 27 5.79 4.47 8.35
CA ASN A 27 5.74 5.93 8.51
C ASN A 27 4.37 6.48 8.12
N LEU A 28 3.80 6.03 7.00
CA LEU A 28 2.42 6.40 6.59
C LEU A 28 1.39 5.97 7.65
N ALA A 29 1.47 4.72 8.09
CA ALA A 29 0.59 4.19 9.14
C ALA A 29 0.71 5.00 10.45
N SER A 30 1.93 5.41 10.81
CA SER A 30 2.19 6.23 12.01
C SER A 30 1.77 7.69 11.86
N ALA A 31 1.63 8.17 10.62
CA ALA A 31 1.17 9.52 10.29
C ALA A 31 -0.37 9.66 10.28
N ASP A 32 -1.09 8.65 10.79
CA ASP A 32 -2.55 8.51 10.82
C ASP A 32 -3.21 8.10 9.48
N CYS A 33 -2.45 7.53 8.53
CA CYS A 33 -3.07 6.86 7.38
C CYS A 33 -3.72 5.53 7.80
N GLN A 34 -5.00 5.36 7.46
CA GLN A 34 -5.78 4.15 7.80
C GLN A 34 -5.70 3.05 6.73
N LEU A 35 -5.17 3.37 5.55
CA LEU A 35 -4.98 2.47 4.41
C LEU A 35 -3.73 2.92 3.64
N VAL A 36 -2.87 1.96 3.28
CA VAL A 36 -1.71 2.19 2.41
C VAL A 36 -1.97 1.53 1.05
N LEU A 37 -1.87 2.31 -0.02
CA LEU A 37 -1.88 1.78 -1.40
C LEU A 37 -0.43 1.57 -1.84
N PHE A 38 -0.03 0.32 -2.08
CA PHE A 38 1.34 -0.02 -2.42
C PHE A 38 1.41 -0.66 -3.81
N THR A 39 1.98 0.07 -4.77
CA THR A 39 2.17 -0.44 -6.14
C THR A 39 3.44 -1.30 -6.23
N THR A 40 3.37 -2.41 -6.95
CA THR A 40 4.55 -3.26 -7.16
C THR A 40 4.52 -3.97 -8.52
N GLY A 41 5.69 -4.03 -9.16
CA GLY A 41 5.93 -4.86 -10.34
C GLY A 41 6.74 -6.13 -10.05
N ARG A 42 7.07 -6.41 -8.78
CA ARG A 42 7.90 -7.54 -8.36
C ARG A 42 7.19 -8.52 -7.41
N GLY A 43 6.07 -8.09 -6.82
CA GLY A 43 5.27 -8.94 -5.93
C GLY A 43 5.86 -9.13 -4.54
N THR A 44 6.34 -8.05 -3.90
CA THR A 44 6.93 -8.11 -2.55
C THR A 44 5.87 -8.48 -1.48
N PRO A 45 6.06 -9.56 -0.68
CA PRO A 45 5.07 -10.06 0.27
C PRO A 45 5.15 -9.41 1.66
N PHE A 46 5.15 -8.08 1.73
CA PHE A 46 5.15 -7.36 3.02
C PHE A 46 3.82 -6.63 3.26
N GLY A 47 3.50 -6.32 4.51
CA GLY A 47 2.41 -5.43 4.88
C GLY A 47 2.71 -4.71 6.19
N SER A 48 2.22 -3.48 6.33
CA SER A 48 2.29 -2.79 7.62
C SER A 48 1.18 -3.27 8.56
N TYR A 49 1.13 -2.70 9.76
CA TYR A 49 0.09 -2.97 10.75
C TYR A 49 -1.27 -2.32 10.44
N VAL A 50 -1.39 -1.55 9.35
CA VAL A 50 -2.69 -1.11 8.80
C VAL A 50 -2.94 -1.83 7.46
N PRO A 51 -4.19 -1.88 6.95
CA PRO A 51 -4.47 -2.41 5.62
C PRO A 51 -3.49 -1.87 4.57
N THR A 52 -2.80 -2.77 3.87
CA THR A 52 -1.78 -2.44 2.87
C THR A 52 -2.18 -3.08 1.55
N MET A 53 -3.03 -2.37 0.80
CA MET A 53 -3.57 -2.83 -0.47
C MET A 53 -2.47 -2.90 -1.53
N LYS A 54 -2.17 -4.11 -1.99
CA LYS A 54 -1.16 -4.40 -3.01
C LYS A 54 -1.74 -4.26 -4.41
N VAL A 55 -1.15 -3.36 -5.17
CA VAL A 55 -1.57 -3.04 -6.53
C VAL A 55 -0.51 -3.53 -7.52
N ALA A 56 -0.82 -4.58 -8.27
CA ALA A 56 0.06 -5.11 -9.29
C ALA A 56 0.12 -4.16 -10.49
N THR A 57 1.33 -3.82 -10.94
CA THR A 57 1.52 -2.93 -12.10
C THR A 57 1.41 -3.64 -13.46
N ASN A 58 1.36 -4.97 -13.46
CA ASN A 58 1.24 -5.78 -14.67
C ASN A 58 0.42 -7.05 -14.41
N ASN A 59 -0.15 -7.61 -15.48
CA ASN A 59 -1.00 -8.80 -15.41
C ASN A 59 -0.22 -10.04 -14.98
N GLU A 60 1.06 -10.15 -15.35
CA GLU A 60 1.89 -11.33 -15.08
C GLU A 60 2.08 -11.55 -13.57
N ILE A 61 2.45 -10.50 -12.82
CA ILE A 61 2.60 -10.56 -11.36
C ILE A 61 1.26 -10.80 -10.67
N PHE A 62 0.18 -10.19 -11.16
CA PHE A 62 -1.14 -10.41 -10.58
C PHE A 62 -1.55 -11.89 -10.66
N GLN A 63 -1.33 -12.53 -11.81
CA GLN A 63 -1.63 -13.95 -12.01
C GLN A 63 -0.63 -14.87 -11.30
N ALA A 64 0.65 -14.49 -11.23
CA ALA A 64 1.67 -15.31 -10.58
C ALA A 64 1.58 -15.29 -9.05
N LYS A 65 1.04 -14.21 -8.46
CA LYS A 65 0.98 -13.98 -7.00
C LYS A 65 -0.43 -13.61 -6.52
N PRO A 66 -1.45 -14.44 -6.80
CA PRO A 66 -2.86 -14.10 -6.49
C PRO A 66 -3.13 -13.96 -4.99
N HIS A 67 -2.34 -14.64 -4.14
CA HIS A 67 -2.45 -14.56 -2.68
C HIS A 67 -1.82 -13.30 -2.09
N TRP A 68 -1.09 -12.50 -2.88
CA TRP A 68 -0.40 -11.30 -2.40
C TRP A 68 -0.92 -10.01 -3.03
N MET A 69 -1.76 -10.08 -4.07
CA MET A 69 -2.25 -8.92 -4.81
C MET A 69 -3.74 -8.69 -4.56
N ASP A 70 -4.10 -7.44 -4.32
CA ASP A 70 -5.49 -7.02 -4.09
C ASP A 70 -6.14 -6.45 -5.35
N PHE A 71 -5.35 -5.81 -6.22
CA PHE A 71 -5.84 -5.17 -7.44
C PHE A 71 -4.85 -5.30 -8.60
N ASN A 72 -5.37 -5.46 -9.82
CA ASN A 72 -4.59 -5.52 -11.05
C ASN A 72 -4.68 -4.22 -11.85
N ALA A 73 -3.68 -3.34 -11.72
CA ALA A 73 -3.59 -2.14 -12.56
C ALA A 73 -3.04 -2.42 -13.97
N GLY A 74 -2.47 -3.61 -14.21
CA GLY A 74 -2.03 -4.05 -15.55
C GLY A 74 -3.16 -4.14 -16.58
N ARG A 75 -4.43 -4.18 -16.11
CA ARG A 75 -5.64 -4.08 -16.93
C ARG A 75 -5.66 -2.81 -17.80
N LEU A 76 -5.04 -1.72 -17.35
CA LEU A 76 -4.97 -0.45 -18.09
C LEU A 76 -4.34 -0.58 -19.48
N LEU A 77 -3.54 -1.63 -19.74
CA LEU A 77 -2.93 -1.86 -21.05
C LEU A 77 -3.92 -2.42 -22.08
N ASN A 78 -5.02 -3.03 -21.64
CA ASN A 78 -5.94 -3.80 -22.50
C ASN A 78 -7.41 -3.39 -22.36
N GLU A 79 -7.76 -2.61 -21.33
CA GLU A 79 -9.14 -2.24 -21.00
C GLU A 79 -9.34 -0.72 -20.98
N ASP A 80 -10.60 -0.31 -21.02
CA ASP A 80 -10.98 1.10 -20.88
C ASP A 80 -10.51 1.69 -19.54
N LYS A 81 -9.87 2.85 -19.59
CA LYS A 81 -9.27 3.50 -18.42
C LYS A 81 -10.33 3.89 -17.37
N GLU A 82 -11.48 4.39 -17.80
CA GLU A 82 -12.53 4.83 -16.87
C GLU A 82 -13.14 3.64 -16.15
N ARG A 83 -13.29 2.51 -16.85
CA ARG A 83 -13.70 1.25 -16.21
C ARG A 83 -12.69 0.81 -15.14
N VAL A 84 -11.40 0.76 -15.46
CA VAL A 84 -10.37 0.32 -14.50
C VAL A 84 -10.29 1.29 -13.30
N LEU A 85 -10.44 2.60 -13.54
CA LEU A 85 -10.51 3.61 -12.48
C LEU A 85 -11.72 3.39 -11.56
N THR A 86 -12.90 3.13 -12.14
CA THR A 86 -14.13 2.85 -11.40
C THR A 86 -13.96 1.63 -10.49
N ASP A 87 -13.41 0.55 -11.05
CA ASP A 87 -13.12 -0.68 -10.27
C ASP A 87 -12.09 -0.43 -9.16
N PHE A 88 -11.06 0.39 -9.44
CA PHE A 88 -10.02 0.72 -8.47
C PHE A 88 -10.58 1.52 -7.29
N ILE A 89 -11.39 2.54 -7.56
CA ILE A 89 -12.06 3.34 -6.54
C ILE A 89 -13.01 2.45 -5.72
N ALA A 90 -13.79 1.60 -6.38
CA ALA A 90 -14.69 0.67 -5.70
C ALA A 90 -13.93 -0.27 -4.75
N LYS A 91 -12.78 -0.80 -5.17
CA LYS A 91 -11.92 -1.65 -4.34
C LYS A 91 -11.35 -0.89 -3.13
N ILE A 92 -10.89 0.35 -3.31
CA ILE A 92 -10.42 1.21 -2.19
C ILE A 92 -11.55 1.41 -1.16
N ILE A 93 -12.76 1.72 -1.63
CA ILE A 93 -13.92 1.92 -0.75
C ILE A 93 -14.28 0.63 -0.02
N ALA A 94 -14.26 -0.52 -0.71
CA ALA A 94 -14.56 -1.81 -0.10
C ALA A 94 -13.59 -2.15 1.04
N VAL A 95 -12.28 -1.95 0.81
CA VAL A 95 -11.25 -2.13 1.85
C VAL A 95 -11.46 -1.16 3.00
N ALA A 96 -11.70 0.13 2.71
CA ALA A 96 -12.01 1.12 3.75
C ALA A 96 -13.30 0.80 4.53
N SER A 97 -14.19 -0.01 3.94
CA SER A 97 -15.44 -0.47 4.55
C SER A 97 -15.30 -1.82 5.28
N GLY A 98 -14.11 -2.41 5.33
CA GLY A 98 -13.82 -3.62 6.10
C GLY A 98 -13.55 -4.89 5.27
N GLU A 99 -13.44 -4.80 3.95
CA GLU A 99 -12.89 -5.91 3.16
C GLU A 99 -11.39 -6.09 3.49
N GLU A 100 -11.00 -7.27 3.96
CA GLU A 100 -9.60 -7.56 4.31
C GLU A 100 -8.70 -7.49 3.07
N THR A 101 -7.54 -6.87 3.23
CA THR A 101 -6.46 -6.91 2.24
C THR A 101 -5.67 -8.20 2.34
N ARG A 102 -4.98 -8.59 1.25
CA ARG A 102 -4.13 -9.80 1.25
C ARG A 102 -3.08 -9.79 2.35
N ASN A 103 -2.54 -8.64 2.76
CA ASN A 103 -1.59 -8.62 3.88
C ASN A 103 -2.27 -8.96 5.21
N GLU A 104 -3.52 -8.55 5.41
CA GLU A 104 -4.29 -8.87 6.61
C GLU A 104 -4.64 -10.36 6.67
N GLU A 105 -5.16 -10.92 5.56
CA GLU A 105 -5.47 -12.36 5.46
C GLU A 105 -4.23 -13.24 5.73
N ASN A 106 -3.05 -12.82 5.24
CA ASN A 106 -1.79 -13.52 5.44
C ASN A 106 -1.12 -13.20 6.80
N ASN A 107 -1.73 -12.36 7.65
CA ASN A 107 -1.19 -11.89 8.93
C ASN A 107 0.17 -11.16 8.84
N PHE A 108 0.44 -10.49 7.72
CA PHE A 108 1.59 -9.59 7.59
C PHE A 108 1.26 -8.23 8.23
N ARG A 109 1.75 -8.04 9.45
CA ARG A 109 1.51 -6.86 10.31
C ARG A 109 2.83 -6.29 10.82
N GLU A 110 3.76 -6.05 9.92
CA GLU A 110 5.13 -5.71 10.29
C GLU A 110 5.29 -4.22 10.61
N ILE A 111 6.34 -3.91 11.38
CA ILE A 111 6.74 -2.54 11.70
C ILE A 111 8.24 -2.42 11.46
N ALA A 112 8.65 -1.40 10.70
CA ALA A 112 10.04 -1.00 10.61
C ALA A 112 10.17 0.50 10.88
N ILE A 113 11.05 0.86 11.79
CA ILE A 113 11.32 2.25 12.15
C ILE A 113 12.65 2.65 11.55
N PHE A 114 12.68 3.79 10.87
CA PHE A 114 13.94 4.36 10.40
C PHE A 114 14.83 4.72 11.58
N LYS A 115 16.01 4.10 11.62
CA LYS A 115 17.05 4.44 12.60
C LYS A 115 18.18 5.14 11.87
N ASN A 116 18.47 6.37 12.30
CA ASN A 116 19.65 7.10 11.88
C ASN A 116 20.74 6.97 12.96
N GLY A 117 21.99 6.68 12.57
CA GLY A 117 23.12 6.50 13.50
C GLY A 117 23.60 5.04 13.66
N VAL A 118 24.67 4.87 14.45
CA VAL A 118 25.36 3.58 14.63
C VAL A 118 24.55 2.63 15.52
N THR A 119 24.55 1.34 15.17
CA THR A 119 24.00 0.27 16.03
C THR A 119 25.18 -0.35 16.79
N LEU A 120 25.15 -0.28 18.12
CA LEU A 120 26.07 -1.01 19.01
C LEU A 120 25.55 -2.44 19.21
#